data_AF-A0AAV3MBD9-F1
#
_entry.id   AF-A0AAV3MBD9-F1
#
_cell.length_a   1.000
_cell.length_b   1.000
_cell.length_c   1.000
_cell.angle_alpha   90.00
_cell.angle_beta   90.00
_cell.angle_gamma   90.00
#
_symmetry.space_group_name_H-M   'P 1'
#
loop_
_entity.id
_entity.type
_entity.pdbx_description
1 polymer ?
#
loop_
_entity_poly.entity_id
_entity_poly.type
_entity_poly.pdbx_seq_one_letter_code
_entity_poly.pdbx_strand_id
1 'polypeptide(L)'
;MMFKHSKLRLAILLALSMGIGNAHAAEFNTDVLDAEDISNIDMSQFSVAGYVPPGDYILTVFVNGQRLGEPRDIAVFDEKNTQKTLSQQVCLAPQLLGLMGLKKSAEEKVTLFRDD
;
A
#
# COMPACT_ATOMS: atom_id res chain seq x y z
N MET A 1 -18.11 -42.81 -34.32
CA MET A 1 -19.06 -42.24 -33.33
C MET A 1 -18.95 -40.71 -33.40
N MET A 2 -19.90 -40.04 -34.06
CA MET A 2 -19.86 -38.59 -34.29
C MET A 2 -20.52 -37.87 -33.11
N PHE A 3 -19.73 -37.13 -32.32
CA PHE A 3 -20.25 -36.30 -31.23
C PHE A 3 -21.09 -35.16 -31.81
N LYS A 4 -22.41 -35.20 -31.57
CA LYS A 4 -23.36 -34.18 -32.03
C LYS A 4 -23.27 -32.97 -31.09
N HIS A 5 -22.36 -32.04 -31.38
CA HIS A 5 -22.17 -30.85 -30.56
C HIS A 5 -23.39 -29.90 -30.68
N SER A 6 -24.05 -29.61 -29.55
CA SER A 6 -25.13 -28.63 -29.51
C SER A 6 -24.58 -27.22 -29.68
N LYS A 7 -25.13 -26.45 -30.63
CA LYS A 7 -24.74 -25.06 -30.92
C LYS A 7 -24.75 -24.18 -29.67
N LEU A 8 -25.63 -24.48 -28.71
CA LEU A 8 -25.71 -23.81 -27.42
C LEU A 8 -24.44 -24.03 -26.56
N ARG A 9 -23.91 -25.25 -26.55
CA ARG A 9 -22.66 -25.57 -25.82
C ARG A 9 -21.47 -24.86 -26.44
N LEU A 10 -21.44 -24.76 -27.78
CA LEU A 10 -20.39 -24.03 -28.49
C LEU A 10 -20.47 -22.52 -28.19
N ALA A 11 -21.67 -21.94 -28.16
CA ALA A 11 -21.87 -20.54 -27.83
C ALA A 11 -21.45 -20.22 -26.38
N ILE A 12 -21.77 -21.11 -25.43
CA ILE A 12 -21.36 -20.95 -24.02
C ILE A 12 -19.84 -21.00 -23.89
N LEU A 13 -19.17 -21.95 -24.56
CA LEU A 13 -17.70 -22.05 -24.53
C LEU A 13 -17.02 -20.82 -25.14
N LEU A 14 -17.55 -20.30 -26.25
CA LEU A 14 -17.02 -19.11 -26.91
C LEU A 14 -17.18 -17.86 -26.03
N ALA A 15 -18.35 -17.70 -25.39
CA ALA A 15 -18.59 -16.58 -24.48
C ALA A 15 -17.67 -16.62 -23.25
N LEU A 16 -17.40 -17.81 -22.70
CA LEU A 16 -16.51 -17.96 -21.54
C LEU A 16 -15.05 -17.64 -21.89
N SER A 17 -14.61 -17.94 -23.12
CA SER A 17 -13.26 -17.63 -23.59
C SER A 17 -12.99 -16.13 -23.79
N MET A 18 -14.02 -15.34 -24.09
CA MET A 18 -13.92 -13.88 -24.27
C MET A 18 -13.98 -13.10 -22.95
N GLY A 19 -14.34 -13.76 -21.83
CA GLY A 19 -14.49 -13.14 -20.51
C GLY A 19 -13.22 -13.18 -19.65
N ILE A 20 -12.11 -13.72 -20.14
CA ILE A 20 -10.87 -13.82 -19.38
C ILE A 20 -10.11 -12.49 -19.57
N GLY A 21 -10.22 -11.60 -18.58
CA GLY A 21 -9.40 -10.40 -18.51
C GLY A 21 -7.92 -10.76 -18.28
N ASN A 22 -7.01 -9.89 -18.72
CA ASN A 22 -5.59 -10.06 -18.41
C ASN A 22 -5.37 -9.87 -16.90
N ALA A 23 -4.84 -10.89 -16.22
CA ALA A 23 -4.33 -10.74 -14.88
C ALA A 23 -2.94 -10.09 -14.98
N HIS A 24 -2.82 -8.83 -14.56
CA HIS A 24 -1.54 -8.17 -14.47
C HIS A 24 -0.89 -8.55 -13.13
N ALA A 25 0.13 -9.41 -13.18
CA ALA A 25 1.01 -9.67 -12.05
C ALA A 25 2.25 -8.78 -12.16
N ALA A 26 2.66 -8.14 -11.07
CA ALA A 26 3.94 -7.45 -10.97
C ALA A 26 4.92 -8.40 -10.28
N GLU A 27 6.02 -8.73 -10.97
CA GLU A 27 7.10 -9.56 -10.44
C GLU A 27 8.41 -8.76 -10.47
N PHE A 28 9.22 -8.89 -9.42
CA PHE A 28 10.50 -8.20 -9.27
C PHE A 28 11.65 -9.16 -9.59
N ASN A 29 12.65 -8.68 -10.33
CA ASN A 29 13.85 -9.46 -10.62
C ASN A 29 14.74 -9.53 -9.38
N THR A 30 14.99 -10.73 -8.86
CA THR A 30 15.82 -10.97 -7.68
C THR A 30 17.32 -10.86 -7.95
N ASP A 31 17.75 -10.94 -9.21
CA ASP A 31 19.19 -10.95 -9.58
C ASP A 31 19.83 -9.55 -9.55
N VAL A 32 19.04 -8.49 -9.34
CA VAL A 32 19.50 -7.10 -9.28
C VAL A 32 19.91 -6.67 -7.87
N LEU A 33 19.51 -7.43 -6.84
CA LEU A 33 19.84 -7.15 -5.44
C LEU A 33 21.04 -8.01 -5.03
N ASP A 34 21.95 -7.46 -4.23
CA ASP A 34 23.17 -8.16 -3.84
C ASP A 34 22.83 -9.40 -2.99
N ALA A 35 23.39 -10.56 -3.36
CA ALA A 35 22.89 -11.88 -2.99
C ALA A 35 23.11 -12.29 -1.52
N GLU A 36 23.82 -11.48 -0.74
CA GLU A 36 24.15 -11.79 0.65
C GLU A 36 22.99 -11.53 1.63
N ASP A 37 22.03 -10.65 1.28
CA ASP A 37 20.88 -10.31 2.14
C ASP A 37 19.51 -10.74 1.59
N ILE A 38 19.45 -11.34 0.39
CA ILE A 38 18.18 -11.72 -0.27
C ILE A 38 17.36 -12.70 0.56
N SER A 39 17.99 -13.59 1.34
CA SER A 39 17.25 -14.55 2.17
C SER A 39 16.47 -13.91 3.33
N ASN A 40 16.74 -12.64 3.64
CA ASN A 40 16.16 -11.93 4.78
C ASN A 40 15.14 -10.85 4.37
N ILE A 41 14.88 -10.66 3.08
CA ILE A 41 13.97 -9.61 2.57
C ILE A 41 12.69 -10.25 2.03
N ASP A 42 11.55 -9.91 2.62
CA ASP A 42 10.23 -10.32 2.13
C ASP A 42 9.84 -9.48 0.89
N MET A 43 9.99 -10.06 -0.30
CA MET A 43 9.66 -9.38 -1.56
C MET A 43 8.16 -9.18 -1.79
N SER A 44 7.30 -9.90 -1.04
CA SER A 44 5.85 -9.74 -1.15
C SER A 44 5.41 -8.32 -0.79
N GLN A 45 6.18 -7.64 0.05
CA GLN A 45 5.93 -6.26 0.46
C GLN A 45 5.99 -5.26 -0.71
N PHE A 46 6.80 -5.53 -1.75
CA PHE A 46 6.92 -4.66 -2.92
C PHE A 46 5.83 -4.90 -3.97
N SER A 47 5.08 -6.00 -3.87
CA SER A 47 4.01 -6.34 -4.82
C SER A 47 2.76 -5.47 -4.68
N VAL A 48 2.65 -4.70 -3.59
CA VAL A 48 1.51 -3.84 -3.30
C VAL A 48 1.82 -2.40 -3.72
N ALA A 49 1.09 -1.91 -4.72
CA ALA A 49 1.20 -0.53 -5.18
C ALA A 49 0.92 0.46 -4.04
N GLY A 50 1.85 1.40 -3.82
CA GLY A 50 1.75 2.40 -2.76
C GLY A 50 2.11 1.91 -1.35
N TYR A 51 2.60 0.67 -1.20
CA TYR A 51 3.17 0.22 0.05
C TYR A 51 4.54 0.88 0.29
N VAL A 52 4.74 1.41 1.49
CA VAL A 52 6.02 1.94 1.97
C VAL A 52 6.43 1.05 3.14
N PRO A 53 7.62 0.42 3.09
CA PRO A 53 8.13 -0.38 4.19
C PRO A 53 8.24 0.43 5.49
N PRO A 54 8.13 -0.21 6.66
CA PRO A 54 8.43 0.44 7.93
C PRO A 54 9.86 0.96 7.99
N GLY A 55 10.03 2.10 8.62
CA GLY A 55 11.34 2.74 8.75
C GLY A 55 11.21 4.24 8.98
N ASP A 56 12.37 4.89 9.12
CA ASP A 56 12.48 6.33 9.29
C ASP A 56 12.81 6.98 7.94
N TYR A 57 11.99 7.97 7.56
CA TYR A 57 12.09 8.67 6.29
C TYR A 57 12.18 10.17 6.49
N ILE A 58 13.00 10.83 5.66
CA ILE A 58 12.99 12.29 5.54
C ILE A 58 11.91 12.67 4.54
N LEU A 59 10.76 13.15 5.03
CA LEU A 59 9.57 13.43 4.22
C LEU A 59 9.19 14.91 4.26
N THR A 60 8.65 15.39 3.14
CA THR A 60 7.95 16.69 3.08
C THR A 60 6.47 16.46 3.28
N VAL A 61 5.86 17.13 4.26
CA VAL A 61 4.41 17.02 4.50
C VAL A 61 3.65 18.09 3.72
N PHE A 62 2.52 17.69 3.13
CA PHE A 62 1.57 18.59 2.49
C PHE A 62 0.20 18.47 3.15
N VAL A 63 -0.44 19.61 3.45
CA VAL A 63 -1.82 19.68 3.92
C VAL A 63 -2.61 20.52 2.93
N ASN A 64 -3.67 19.94 2.35
CA ASN A 64 -4.47 20.60 1.30
C ASN A 64 -3.62 21.17 0.15
N GLY A 65 -2.57 20.45 -0.25
CA GLY A 65 -1.64 20.88 -1.30
C GLY A 65 -0.61 21.94 -0.87
N GLN A 66 -0.65 22.40 0.38
CA GLN A 66 0.32 23.36 0.92
C GLN A 66 1.44 22.64 1.65
N ARG A 67 2.68 22.99 1.30
CA ARG A 67 3.89 22.44 1.92
C ARG A 67 4.03 22.92 3.37
N LEU A 68 4.15 22.00 4.32
CA LEU A 68 4.40 22.30 5.72
C LEU A 68 5.90 22.36 6.02
N GLY A 69 6.49 23.50 5.69
CA GLY A 69 7.89 23.82 6.03
C GLY A 69 8.91 22.89 5.37
N GLU A 70 10.00 22.65 6.08
CA GLU A 70 11.11 21.82 5.60
C GLU A 70 10.84 20.31 5.80
N PRO A 71 11.54 19.45 5.02
CA PRO A 71 11.49 18.02 5.22
C PRO A 71 11.97 17.65 6.63
N ARG A 72 11.43 16.58 7.20
CA ARG A 72 11.71 16.15 8.56
C ARG A 72 11.60 14.64 8.69
N ASP A 73 12.15 14.10 9.77
CA ASP A 73 12.08 12.69 10.08
C ASP A 73 10.64 12.29 10.43
N ILE A 74 10.15 11.24 9.76
CA ILE A 74 8.83 10.67 9.95
C ILE A 74 8.97 9.15 9.97
N ALA A 75 8.45 8.53 11.02
CA ALA A 75 8.46 7.08 11.19
C ALA A 75 7.21 6.44 10.55
N VAL A 76 7.43 5.36 9.80
CA VAL A 76 6.39 4.51 9.22
C VAL A 76 6.40 3.16 9.93
N PHE A 77 5.24 2.66 10.32
CA PHE A 77 5.06 1.41 11.05
C PHE A 77 4.10 0.48 10.32
N ASP A 78 4.26 -0.82 10.51
CA ASP A 78 3.24 -1.80 10.11
C ASP A 78 2.03 -1.73 11.03
N GLU A 79 0.84 -1.75 10.43
CA GLU A 79 -0.42 -1.86 11.15
C GLU A 79 -0.64 -3.32 11.58
N LYS A 80 -0.44 -3.60 12.87
CA LYS A 80 -0.49 -4.97 13.43
C LYS A 80 -1.88 -5.63 13.41
N ASN A 81 -2.94 -4.91 13.03
CA ASN A 81 -4.33 -5.34 13.28
C ASN A 81 -5.09 -5.81 12.02
N THR A 82 -4.46 -5.82 10.85
CA THR A 82 -5.17 -6.10 9.59
C THR A 82 -4.76 -7.46 9.03
N GLN A 83 -5.54 -8.50 9.33
CA GLN A 83 -5.26 -9.89 8.92
C GLN A 83 -5.20 -10.14 7.39
N LYS A 84 -5.44 -9.13 6.53
CA LYS A 84 -5.58 -9.33 5.08
C LYS A 84 -5.04 -8.22 4.17
N THR A 85 -4.43 -7.16 4.68
CA THR A 85 -3.88 -6.12 3.79
C THR A 85 -2.68 -5.47 4.47
N LEU A 86 -1.53 -5.50 3.78
CA LEU A 86 -0.36 -4.71 4.18
C LEU A 86 -0.82 -3.26 4.33
N SER A 87 -0.90 -2.82 5.58
CA SER A 87 -1.39 -1.51 5.96
C SER A 87 -0.32 -0.86 6.82
N GLN A 88 -0.04 0.40 6.52
CA GLN A 88 1.07 1.15 7.09
C GLN A 88 0.50 2.36 7.83
N GLN A 89 1.10 2.70 8.97
CA GLN A 89 0.76 3.88 9.75
C GLN A 89 1.92 4.85 9.74
N VAL A 90 1.63 6.11 9.43
CA VAL A 90 2.61 7.20 9.44
C VAL A 90 2.48 7.96 10.75
N CYS A 91 3.55 8.01 11.53
CA CYS A 91 3.57 8.72 12.80
C CYS A 91 3.96 10.19 12.58
N LEU A 92 2.99 11.09 12.75
CA LEU A 92 3.21 12.52 12.64
C LEU A 92 3.57 13.10 14.00
N ALA A 93 4.70 13.81 14.06
CA ALA A 93 5.15 14.45 15.29
C ALA A 93 4.12 15.48 15.80
N PRO A 94 3.82 15.56 17.11
CA PRO A 94 2.80 16.45 17.65
C PRO A 94 3.01 17.93 17.30
N GLN A 95 4.27 18.36 17.12
CA GLN A 95 4.62 19.73 16.74
C GLN A 95 4.06 20.12 15.36
N LEU A 96 3.75 19.14 14.52
CA LEU A 96 3.15 19.36 13.21
C LEU A 96 1.70 19.82 13.31
N LEU A 97 0.96 19.47 14.38
CA LEU A 97 -0.44 19.82 14.55
C LEU A 97 -0.66 21.34 14.48
N GLY A 98 0.23 22.12 15.11
CA GLY A 98 0.18 23.59 15.06
C GLY A 98 0.44 24.19 13.67
N LEU A 99 1.01 23.42 12.74
CA LEU A 99 1.24 23.82 11.36
C LEU A 99 0.12 23.40 10.41
N MET A 100 -0.78 22.50 10.84
CA MET A 100 -1.87 21.99 10.01
C MET A 100 -3.06 22.95 9.89
N GLY A 101 -3.11 24.00 10.72
CA GLY A 101 -4.20 24.98 10.70
C GLY A 101 -5.54 24.40 11.18
N LEU A 102 -5.50 23.49 12.15
CA LEU A 102 -6.69 22.91 12.73
C LEU A 102 -7.51 23.98 13.49
N LYS A 103 -8.83 23.82 13.52
CA LYS A 103 -9.69 24.62 14.41
C LYS A 103 -9.45 24.15 15.84
N LYS A 104 -9.52 25.07 16.82
CA LYS A 104 -9.34 24.72 18.25
C LYS A 104 -10.22 23.55 18.72
N SER A 105 -11.48 23.53 18.31
CA SER A 105 -12.42 22.44 18.66
C SER A 105 -12.08 21.08 18.03
N ALA A 106 -11.23 21.05 17.00
CA ALA A 106 -10.68 19.84 16.43
C ALA A 106 -9.35 19.47 17.10
N GLU A 107 -8.48 20.45 17.38
CA GLU A 107 -7.21 20.24 18.12
C GLU A 107 -7.45 19.58 19.47
N GLU A 108 -8.46 20.02 20.22
CA GLU A 108 -8.86 19.45 21.52
C GLU A 108 -9.26 17.97 21.46
N LYS A 109 -9.59 17.45 20.27
CA LYS A 109 -9.99 16.05 20.06
C LYS A 109 -8.84 15.17 19.57
N VAL A 110 -7.69 15.74 19.25
CA VAL A 110 -6.53 14.97 18.81
C VAL A 110 -5.94 14.26 20.01
N THR A 111 -5.84 12.94 19.92
CA THR A 111 -5.11 12.11 20.89
C THR A 111 -3.79 11.67 20.28
N LEU A 112 -2.75 11.57 21.11
CA LEU A 112 -1.47 11.02 20.67
C LEU A 112 -1.51 9.50 20.81
N PHE A 113 -1.11 8.82 19.75
CA PHE A 113 -0.99 7.37 19.77
C PHE A 113 0.32 7.04 20.50
N ARG A 114 0.17 6.54 21.74
CA ARG A 114 1.22 6.15 22.71
C ARG A 114 1.54 7.21 23.78
N ASP A 115 0.64 7.32 24.76
CA ASP A 115 0.92 7.78 26.14
C ASP A 115 1.01 6.56 27.09
N ASP A 116 1.71 5.50 26.67
CA ASP A 116 2.09 4.33 27.49
C ASP A 116 3.58 4.02 27.28
#